data_AF-L0E2P5-F1
#
_entry.id   AF-L0E2P5-F1
#
_cell.length_a   1.000
_cell.length_b   1.000
_cell.length_c   1.000
_cell.angle_alpha   90.00
_cell.angle_beta   90.00
_cell.angle_gamma   90.00
#
_symmetry.space_group_name_H-M   'P 1'
#
loop_
_entity.id
_entity.type
_entity.pdbx_description
1 polymer ?
#
loop_
_entity_poly.entity_id
_entity_poly.type
_entity_poly.pdbx_seq_one_letter_code
_entity_poly.pdbx_strand_id
1 'polypeptide(L)' 'MPLQIANPEVVRKVDELAKATGLSKTAAVGRAVDRMLSELGGDARQADRLSALLAQLDRIPERADAYDPLSWDEHGLPR' A
#
# COMPACT_ATOMS: atom_id res chain seq x y z
N MET A 1 -21.73 -4.71 21.49
CA MET A 1 -21.47 -5.81 22.45
C MET A 1 -19.99 -6.15 22.44
N PRO A 2 -19.37 -6.51 23.58
CA PRO A 2 -17.97 -6.94 23.61
C PRO A 2 -17.81 -8.33 22.96
N LEU A 3 -16.77 -8.48 22.14
CA LEU A 3 -16.37 -9.78 21.59
C LEU A 3 -15.67 -10.59 22.69
N GLN A 4 -16.25 -11.73 23.08
CA GLN A 4 -15.61 -12.66 24.00
C GLN A 4 -14.89 -13.77 23.24
N ILE A 5 -13.60 -13.94 23.55
CA ILE A 5 -12.75 -14.95 22.93
C ILE A 5 -12.42 -16.00 23.98
N ALA A 6 -13.01 -17.19 23.85
CA ALA A 6 -12.80 -18.31 24.77
C ALA A 6 -11.60 -19.21 24.38
N ASN A 7 -11.09 -19.08 23.16
CA ASN A 7 -10.00 -19.91 22.66
C ASN A 7 -8.64 -19.39 23.19
N PRO A 8 -7.89 -20.19 23.99
CA PRO A 8 -6.63 -19.75 24.59
C PRO A 8 -5.52 -19.45 23.57
N GLU A 9 -5.51 -20.14 22.42
CA GLU A 9 -4.53 -19.87 21.37
C GLU A 9 -4.74 -18.49 20.72
N VAL A 10 -6.00 -18.08 20.58
CA VAL A 10 -6.31 -16.74 20.05
C VAL A 10 -5.89 -15.67 21.05
N VAL A 11 -6.11 -15.90 22.35
CA VAL A 11 -5.65 -15.01 23.41
C VAL A 11 -4.12 -14.86 23.39
N ARG A 12 -3.38 -15.96 23.21
CA ARG A 12 -1.91 -15.93 23.07
C ARG A 12 -1.46 -15.11 21.87
N LYS A 13 -2.06 -15.32 20.68
CA LYS A 13 -1.76 -14.55 19.47
C LYS A 13 -2.02 -13.05 19.65
N VAL A 14 -3.13 -12.69 20.31
CA VAL A 14 -3.45 -11.29 20.62
C VAL A 14 -2.44 -10.68 21.59
N ASP A 15 -1.97 -11.44 22.57
CA ASP A 15 -0.93 -10.99 23.51
C ASP A 15 0.40 -10.75 22.82
N GLU A 16 0.82 -11.65 21.93
CA GLU A 16 2.03 -11.50 21.10
C GLU A 16 1.94 -10.28 20.18
N LEU A 17 0.79 -10.11 19.50
CA LEU A 17 0.56 -8.97 18.63
C LEU A 17 0.58 -7.64 19.40
N ALA A 18 -0.05 -7.60 20.58
CA ALA A 18 -0.03 -6.43 21.46
C ALA A 18 1.39 -6.07 21.90
N LYS A 19 2.20 -7.06 22.32
CA LYS A 19 3.60 -6.85 22.70
C LYS A 19 4.44 -6.34 21.53
N ALA A 20 4.30 -6.94 20.35
CA ALA A 20 5.07 -6.55 19.16
C ALA A 20 4.72 -5.13 18.66
N THR A 21 3.49 -4.67 18.89
CA THR A 21 3.02 -3.36 18.42
C THR A 21 3.03 -2.27 19.49
N GLY A 22 3.27 -2.62 20.76
CA GLY A 22 3.15 -1.71 21.90
C GLY A 22 1.72 -1.24 22.16
N LEU A 23 0.71 -1.91 21.59
CA LEU A 23 -0.71 -1.54 21.71
C LEU A 23 -1.39 -2.35 22.83
N SER A 24 -2.54 -1.85 23.31
CA SER A 24 -3.43 -2.68 24.13
C SER A 24 -4.01 -3.82 23.31
N LYS A 25 -4.41 -4.93 23.95
CA LYS A 25 -5.01 -6.09 23.27
C LYS A 25 -6.20 -5.70 22.38
N THR A 26 -7.08 -4.84 22.88
CA THR A 26 -8.24 -4.35 22.13
C THR A 26 -7.82 -3.51 20.93
N ALA A 27 -6.85 -2.60 21.10
CA ALA A 27 -6.35 -1.76 20.00
C ALA A 27 -5.61 -2.59 18.94
N ALA A 28 -4.84 -3.59 19.36
CA ALA A 28 -4.13 -4.52 18.49
C ALA A 28 -5.11 -5.34 17.64
N VAL A 29 -6.15 -5.91 18.25
CA VAL A 29 -7.21 -6.65 17.55
C VAL A 29 -7.98 -5.74 16.61
N GLY A 30 -8.39 -4.54 17.07
CA GLY A 30 -9.10 -3.57 16.23
C GLY A 30 -8.31 -3.23 14.97
N ARG A 31 -7.04 -2.85 15.13
CA ARG A 31 -6.15 -2.54 14.00
C ARG A 31 -5.94 -3.73 13.05
N ALA A 32 -5.84 -4.94 13.59
CA ALA A 32 -5.69 -6.14 12.77
C ALA A 32 -6.94 -6.43 11.94
N VAL A 33 -8.13 -6.26 12.53
CA VAL A 33 -9.42 -6.43 11.85
C VAL A 33 -9.60 -5.34 10.79
N ASP A 34 -9.32 -4.08 11.11
CA ASP A 34 -9.40 -2.97 10.16
C ASP A 34 -8.49 -3.20 8.95
N ARG A 35 -7.26 -3.67 9.20
CA ARG A 35 -6.32 -4.02 8.13
C ARG A 35 -6.87 -5.15 7.25
N MET A 36 -7.37 -6.23 7.85
CA MET A 36 -7.91 -7.37 7.11
C MET A 36 -9.14 -6.96 6.27
N LEU A 37 -10.02 -6.11 6.81
CA LEU A 37 -11.16 -5.57 6.07
C LEU A 37 -10.70 -4.65 4.93
N SER A 38 -9.66 -3.85 5.14
CA SER A 38 -9.08 -3.01 4.09
C SER A 38 -8.43 -3.83 2.98
N GLU A 39 -7.79 -4.96 3.30
CA GLU A 39 -7.20 -5.87 2.32
C GLU A 39 -8.31 -6.55 1.52
N LEU A 40 -9.35 -7.08 2.18
CA LEU A 40 -10.49 -7.71 1.52
C LEU A 40 -11.32 -6.73 0.66
N GLY A 41 -11.48 -5.49 1.09
CA GLY A 41 -12.13 -4.43 0.30
C GLY A 41 -11.21 -3.74 -0.71
N GLY A 42 -9.91 -4.05 -0.66
CA GLY A 42 -8.86 -3.41 -1.44
C GLY A 42 -8.77 -3.91 -2.87
N ASP A 43 -9.05 -5.20 -3.13
CA ASP A 43 -8.85 -5.81 -4.45
C ASP A 43 -9.64 -5.11 -5.56
N ALA A 44 -10.91 -4.76 -5.32
CA ALA A 44 -11.71 -4.02 -6.31
C ALA A 44 -11.20 -2.59 -6.52
N ARG A 45 -10.88 -1.87 -5.44
CA ARG A 45 -10.38 -0.49 -5.52
C ARG A 45 -8.95 -0.39 -6.07
N GLN A 46 -8.15 -1.44 -5.91
CA GLN A 46 -6.78 -1.51 -6.39
C GLN A 46 -6.77 -1.71 -7.91
N ALA A 47 -7.65 -2.57 -8.44
CA ALA A 47 -7.85 -2.71 -9.88
C ALA A 47 -8.29 -1.38 -10.51
N ASP A 48 -9.31 -0.73 -9.95
CA ASP A 48 -9.78 0.58 -10.43
C ASP A 48 -8.70 1.65 -10.39
N ARG A 49 -7.90 1.68 -9.30
CA ARG A 49 -6.78 2.61 -9.16
C ARG A 49 -5.68 2.34 -10.18
N LEU A 50 -5.35 1.07 -10.43
CA LEU A 50 -4.35 0.69 -11.42
C LEU A 50 -4.81 1.09 -12.83
N SER A 51 -6.05 0.80 -13.20
CA SER A 51 -6.64 1.22 -14.47
C SER A 51 -6.63 2.74 -14.64
N ALA A 52 -6.94 3.50 -13.58
CA ALA A 52 -6.89 4.96 -13.60
C ALA A 52 -5.46 5.50 -13.80
N LEU A 53 -4.46 4.86 -13.21
CA LEU A 53 -3.04 5.21 -13.41
C LEU A 53 -2.58 4.89 -14.83
N LEU A 54 -2.97 3.74 -15.38
CA LEU A 54 -2.66 3.39 -16.77
C LEU A 54 -3.31 4.40 -17.75
N ALA A 55 -4.57 4.77 -17.53
CA ALA A 55 -5.24 5.80 -18.32
C ALA A 55 -4.63 7.21 -18.16
N GLN A 56 -3.85 7.47 -17.10
CA GLN A 56 -3.03 8.68 -17.00
C GLN A 56 -1.75 8.57 -17.84
N LEU A 57 -1.09 7.40 -17.83
CA LEU A 57 0.08 7.14 -18.65
C LEU A 57 -0.24 7.20 -20.15
N ASP A 58 -1.38 6.66 -20.57
CA ASP A 58 -1.84 6.71 -21.97
C ASP A 58 -2.08 8.14 -22.49
N ARG A 59 -2.19 9.12 -21.59
CA ARG A 59 -2.35 10.54 -21.94
C ARG A 59 -1.02 11.29 -22.01
N ILE A 60 0.10 10.66 -21.66
CA ILE A 60 1.42 11.29 -21.77
C ILE A 60 1.75 11.42 -23.27
N PRO A 61 1.98 12.64 -23.77
CA PRO A 61 2.33 12.83 -25.16
C PRO A 61 3.70 12.21 -25.45
N GLU A 62 3.82 11.60 -26.63
CA GLU A 62 5.11 11.13 -27.15
C GLU A 62 6.10 12.29 -27.24
N ARG A 63 7.29 12.06 -26.70
CA ARG A 63 8.37 13.03 -26.62
C ARG A 63 9.47 12.64 -27.58
N ALA A 64 9.87 13.57 -28.46
CA ALA A 64 10.97 13.33 -29.39
C ALA A 64 12.31 13.07 -28.68
N ASP A 65 12.47 13.58 -27.45
CA ASP A 65 13.63 13.42 -26.58
C ASP A 65 13.45 12.30 -25.54
N ALA A 66 12.48 11.39 -25.74
CA ALA A 66 12.22 10.29 -24.80
C ALA A 66 13.43 9.37 -24.58
N TYR A 67 14.32 9.26 -25.57
CA TYR A 67 15.48 8.36 -25.54
C TYR A 67 16.80 9.07 -25.14
N ASP A 68 16.90 10.37 -25.42
CA ASP A 68 18.04 11.21 -25.02
C ASP A 68 17.52 12.59 -24.57
N PRO A 69 17.24 12.76 -23.27
CA PRO A 69 16.61 13.97 -22.74
C PRO A 69 17.61 15.12 -22.57
N LEU A 70 18.91 14.88 -22.76
CA LEU A 70 19.95 15.89 -22.60
C LEU A 70 20.38 16.39 -23.98
N SER A 71 20.36 17.71 -24.16
CA SER A 71 20.97 18.33 -25.34
C SER A 71 22.47 18.43 -25.10
N TRP A 72 23.28 17.67 -25.83
CA TRP A 72 24.73 17.70 -25.72
C TRP A 72 25.32 18.82 -26.58
N ASP A 73 26.38 19.46 -26.10
CA ASP A 73 27.20 20.37 -26.91
C ASP A 73 28.25 19.61 -27.75
N GLU A 74 29.03 20.34 -28.54
CA GLU A 74 30.07 19.77 -29.40
C GLU A 74 31.25 19.13 -28.64
N HIS A 75 31.36 19.38 -27.32
CA HIS A 75 32.36 18.80 -26.43
C HIS A 75 31.81 17.62 -25.61
N GLY A 76 30.54 17.25 -25.83
CA GLY A 76 29.87 16.17 -25.10
C GLY A 76 29.43 16.55 -23.68
N LEU A 77 29.26 17.84 -23.39
CA LEU A 77 28.71 18.33 -22.12
C LEU A 77 27.21 18.65 -22.27
N PRO A 78 26.39 18.47 -21.22
CA PRO A 78 25.01 18.92 -21.24
C PRO A 78 24.96 20.45 -21.42
N ARG A 79 24.11 20.92 -22.35
CA ARG A 79 23.77 22.34 -22.50
C ARG A 79 22.86 22.87 -21.40
#